data_AF-A0A1Q7KYB5-F1
#
_entry.id   AF-A0A1Q7KYB5-F1
#
_cell.length_a   1.000
_cell.length_b   1.000
_cell.length_c   1.000
_cell.angle_alpha   90.00
_cell.angle_beta   90.00
_cell.angle_gamma   90.00
#
_symmetry.space_group_name_H-M   'P 1'
#
loop_
_entity.id
_entity.type
_entity.pdbx_description
1 polymer ?
#
loop_
_entity_poly.entity_id
_entity_poly.type
_entity_poly.pdbx_seq_one_letter_code
_entity_poly.pdbx_strand_id
1 'polypeptide(L)'
;MNIKRMLFLMACLLLGVPTWGGHTLTAQEQKVLQNWLAHHPEYRIATDEDCDCADDIRQMKAGWDGAWKPVPDYHPYTATGDFNGDGVEDFAVVVIERSKQENNFALVVFNGPFKSETASPAFMQSGLDLKYQGLFYGPPRPKPYRLLLGRFESDSGVVLIPHGRGYKLSD
;
A
#
# COMPACT_ATOMS: atom_id res chain seq x y z
N MET A 1 43.16 38.48 26.27
CA MET A 1 41.70 38.70 26.21
C MET A 1 41.19 38.12 24.88
N ASN A 2 41.08 36.79 24.80
CA ASN A 2 39.83 36.04 24.64
C ASN A 2 38.76 36.70 23.75
N ILE A 3 38.52 36.12 22.56
CA ILE A 3 37.19 35.67 22.12
C ILE A 3 37.38 34.47 21.18
N LYS A 4 36.57 33.43 21.44
CA LYS A 4 36.61 32.09 20.87
C LYS A 4 35.89 32.01 19.51
N ARG A 5 36.39 31.07 18.68
CA ARG A 5 35.71 30.21 17.69
C ARG A 5 34.18 30.35 17.55
N MET A 6 33.70 30.31 16.29
CA MET A 6 32.57 29.44 15.94
C MET A 6 32.53 29.14 14.43
N LEU A 7 32.92 27.91 14.05
CA LEU A 7 32.51 27.30 12.78
C LEU A 7 31.04 26.93 12.90
N PHE A 8 30.19 27.39 11.99
CA PHE A 8 28.84 26.86 11.81
C PHE A 8 28.91 25.66 10.86
N LEU A 9 28.98 24.46 11.42
CA LEU A 9 28.63 23.22 10.72
C LEU A 9 27.10 23.14 10.68
N MET A 10 26.51 23.52 9.54
CA MET A 10 25.10 23.30 9.27
C MET A 10 24.91 21.82 8.89
N ALA A 11 24.83 20.96 9.91
CA ALA A 11 24.41 19.59 9.72
C ALA A 11 22.89 19.58 9.51
N CYS A 12 22.46 19.52 8.25
CA CYS A 12 21.09 19.15 7.91
C CYS A 12 20.86 17.71 8.34
N LEU A 13 20.39 17.52 9.59
CA LEU A 13 19.67 16.30 9.96
C LEU A 13 18.38 16.29 9.14
N LEU A 14 18.39 15.58 8.01
CA LEU A 14 17.18 15.06 7.40
C LEU A 14 16.59 14.03 8.37
N LEU A 15 15.82 14.50 9.36
CA LEU A 15 14.90 13.65 10.08
C LEU A 15 13.84 13.22 9.06
N GLY A 16 14.12 12.12 8.35
CA GLY A 16 13.11 11.43 7.56
C GLY A 16 11.97 11.11 8.51
N VAL A 17 10.83 11.77 8.32
CA VAL A 17 9.58 11.38 8.96
C VAL A 17 9.42 9.90 8.62
N PRO A 18 9.23 8.99 9.59
CA PRO A 18 9.00 7.59 9.25
C PRO A 18 7.83 7.57 8.27
N THR A 19 8.03 7.02 7.08
CA THR A 19 6.95 6.76 6.13
C THR A 19 6.22 5.54 6.67
N TRP A 20 4.96 5.73 7.09
CA TRP A 20 4.17 4.69 7.76
C TRP A 20 3.65 3.67 6.76
N GLY A 21 3.97 3.87 5.48
CA GLY A 21 3.46 3.21 4.30
C GLY A 21 3.44 4.20 3.14
N GLY A 22 3.13 3.72 1.95
CA GLY A 22 3.02 4.52 0.73
C GLY A 22 2.18 3.81 -0.31
N HIS A 23 2.10 4.39 -1.50
CA HIS A 23 1.30 3.86 -2.61
C HIS A 23 2.11 3.70 -3.90
N THR A 24 3.43 3.96 -3.82
CA THR A 24 4.38 3.76 -4.92
C THR A 24 5.33 2.62 -4.58
N LEU A 25 5.35 1.60 -5.42
CA LEU A 25 6.31 0.50 -5.29
C LEU A 25 7.74 0.98 -5.58
N THR A 26 8.70 0.53 -4.77
CA THR A 26 10.13 0.63 -5.05
C THR A 26 10.51 -0.18 -6.30
N ALA A 27 11.68 0.11 -6.88
CA ALA A 27 12.17 -0.63 -8.04
C ALA A 27 12.31 -2.15 -7.79
N GLN A 28 12.63 -2.55 -6.56
CA GLN A 28 12.75 -3.97 -6.20
C GLN A 28 11.38 -4.65 -6.10
N GLU A 29 10.39 -4.00 -5.49
CA GLU A 29 9.01 -4.50 -5.42
C GLU A 29 8.37 -4.58 -6.80
N GLN A 30 8.63 -3.58 -7.67
CA GLN A 30 8.22 -3.62 -9.06
C GLN A 30 8.78 -4.87 -9.77
N LYS A 31 10.06 -5.19 -9.59
CA LYS A 31 10.67 -6.40 -10.17
C LYS A 31 10.01 -7.69 -9.65
N VAL A 32 9.73 -7.77 -8.35
CA VAL A 32 8.99 -8.91 -7.76
C VAL A 32 7.62 -9.06 -8.41
N LEU A 33 6.87 -7.97 -8.52
CA LEU A 33 5.54 -7.97 -9.14
C LEU A 33 5.60 -8.35 -10.62
N GLN A 34 6.53 -7.79 -11.39
CA GLN A 34 6.66 -8.10 -12.81
C GLN A 34 7.05 -9.56 -13.05
N ASN A 35 7.95 -10.12 -12.23
CA ASN A 35 8.28 -11.54 -12.30
C ASN A 35 7.10 -12.44 -11.93
N TRP A 36 6.30 -12.07 -10.94
CA TRP A 36 5.06 -12.79 -10.64
C TRP A 36 4.08 -12.73 -11.82
N LEU A 37 3.82 -11.54 -12.37
CA LEU A 37 2.94 -11.35 -13.53
C LEU A 37 3.40 -12.10 -14.79
N ALA A 38 4.72 -12.25 -14.99
CA ALA A 38 5.26 -13.04 -16.11
C ALA A 38 4.84 -14.52 -16.05
N HIS A 39 4.58 -15.05 -14.86
CA HIS A 39 4.05 -16.41 -14.63
C HIS A 39 2.52 -16.45 -14.53
N HIS A 40 1.87 -15.29 -14.55
CA HIS A 40 0.43 -15.09 -14.32
C HIS A 40 -0.19 -14.19 -15.42
N PRO A 41 -0.08 -14.58 -16.72
CA PRO A 41 -0.49 -13.73 -17.85
C PRO A 41 -1.99 -13.44 -17.91
N GLU A 42 -2.81 -14.22 -17.18
CA GLU A 42 -4.24 -14.00 -17.01
C GLU A 42 -4.55 -12.70 -16.26
N TYR A 43 -3.57 -12.15 -15.51
CA TYR A 43 -3.73 -10.92 -14.76
C TYR A 43 -3.07 -9.70 -15.43
N ARG A 44 -3.56 -8.51 -15.06
CA ARG A 44 -2.88 -7.22 -15.25
C ARG A 44 -2.93 -6.42 -13.97
N ILE A 45 -2.03 -5.47 -13.80
CA ILE A 45 -2.12 -4.51 -12.70
C ILE A 45 -3.39 -3.65 -12.89
N ALA A 46 -4.13 -3.43 -11.81
CA ALA A 46 -5.26 -2.49 -11.80
C ALA A 46 -4.74 -1.04 -11.71
N THR A 47 -5.38 -0.12 -12.41
CA THR A 47 -5.02 1.31 -12.41
C THR A 47 -6.08 2.15 -11.70
N ASP A 48 -5.79 3.43 -11.48
CA ASP A 48 -6.74 4.38 -10.86
C ASP A 48 -8.08 4.41 -11.61
N GLU A 49 -8.06 4.27 -12.94
CA GLU A 49 -9.25 4.26 -13.79
C GLU A 49 -10.15 3.04 -13.56
N ASP A 50 -9.59 1.90 -13.14
CA ASP A 50 -10.37 0.70 -12.84
C ASP A 50 -11.20 0.85 -11.55
N CYS A 51 -10.90 1.86 -10.73
CA CYS A 51 -11.62 2.12 -9.48
C CYS A 51 -12.95 2.85 -9.69
N ASP A 52 -13.08 3.62 -10.78
CA ASP A 52 -14.20 4.56 -10.97
C ASP A 52 -14.38 5.53 -9.77
N CYS A 53 -13.27 5.91 -9.13
CA CYS A 53 -13.26 6.70 -7.88
C CYS A 53 -12.35 7.93 -7.98
N ALA A 54 -12.34 8.59 -9.15
CA ALA A 54 -11.41 9.69 -9.43
C ALA A 54 -11.54 10.86 -8.44
N ASP A 55 -12.74 11.12 -7.92
CA ASP A 55 -13.02 12.18 -6.96
C ASP A 55 -12.45 11.83 -5.58
N ASP A 56 -12.66 10.59 -5.12
CA ASP A 56 -12.10 10.06 -3.88
C ASP A 56 -10.56 10.08 -3.91
N ILE A 57 -9.95 9.67 -5.03
CA ILE A 57 -8.50 9.73 -5.21
C ILE A 57 -7.99 11.17 -5.09
N ARG A 58 -8.68 12.15 -5.71
CA ARG A 58 -8.29 13.57 -5.60
C ARG A 58 -8.40 14.06 -4.16
N GLN A 59 -9.45 13.67 -3.44
CA GLN A 59 -9.65 14.05 -2.04
C GLN A 59 -8.57 13.44 -1.13
N MET A 60 -8.23 12.16 -1.31
CA MET A 60 -7.13 11.51 -0.58
C MET A 60 -5.80 12.24 -0.78
N LYS A 61 -5.52 12.65 -2.02
CA LYS A 61 -4.30 13.41 -2.36
C LYS A 61 -4.28 14.81 -1.74
N ALA A 62 -5.43 15.48 -1.68
CA ALA A 62 -5.55 16.84 -1.14
C ALA A 62 -5.65 16.87 0.40
N GLY A 63 -6.13 15.80 1.02
CA GLY A 63 -6.55 15.79 2.42
C GLY A 63 -7.87 16.54 2.64
N TRP A 64 -8.39 16.52 3.87
CA TRP A 64 -9.63 17.20 4.24
C TRP A 64 -9.53 17.86 5.61
N ASP A 65 -9.64 19.19 5.64
CA ASP A 65 -9.84 20.11 6.78
C ASP A 65 -9.41 19.59 8.16
N GLY A 66 -8.14 19.16 8.28
CA GLY A 66 -7.54 18.70 9.54
C GLY A 66 -7.96 17.31 10.03
N ALA A 67 -9.01 16.71 9.47
CA ALA A 67 -9.43 15.34 9.79
C ALA A 67 -8.55 14.28 9.09
N TRP A 68 -8.16 14.56 7.84
CA TRP A 68 -7.32 13.67 7.03
C TRP A 68 -6.12 14.43 6.48
N LYS A 69 -4.92 13.94 6.80
CA LYS A 69 -3.69 14.47 6.20
C LYS A 69 -3.64 14.11 4.71
N PRO A 70 -3.14 14.99 3.85
CA PRO A 70 -2.94 14.67 2.43
C PRO A 70 -2.01 13.47 2.28
N VAL A 71 -2.34 12.60 1.31
CA VAL A 71 -1.50 11.47 0.86
C VAL A 71 -1.17 11.70 -0.62
N PRO A 72 -0.15 12.52 -0.94
CA PRO A 72 0.07 12.99 -2.31
C PRO A 72 0.32 11.88 -3.34
N ASP A 73 0.87 10.75 -2.90
CA ASP A 73 1.17 9.58 -3.73
C ASP A 73 0.03 8.56 -3.78
N TYR A 74 -1.15 8.85 -3.20
CA TYR A 74 -2.23 7.87 -3.06
C TYR A 74 -2.66 7.22 -4.38
N HIS A 75 -2.72 5.88 -4.38
CA HIS A 75 -3.30 5.06 -5.43
C HIS A 75 -4.15 3.95 -4.78
N PRO A 76 -5.41 3.74 -5.19
CA PRO A 76 -6.33 2.84 -4.50
C PRO A 76 -5.89 1.37 -4.53
N TYR A 77 -5.08 1.00 -5.51
CA TYR A 77 -4.76 -0.39 -5.82
C TYR A 77 -3.30 -0.77 -5.57
N THR A 78 -2.56 0.07 -4.88
CA THR A 78 -1.21 -0.21 -4.41
C THR A 78 -1.07 0.33 -3.00
N ALA A 79 -0.50 -0.46 -2.10
CA ALA A 79 -0.11 -0.02 -0.77
C ALA A 79 1.22 -0.67 -0.38
N THR A 80 2.06 0.06 0.35
CA THR A 80 3.29 -0.45 0.97
C THR A 80 3.24 -0.18 2.48
N GLY A 81 3.95 -0.99 3.25
CA GLY A 81 4.09 -0.83 4.70
C GLY A 81 4.26 -2.16 5.41
N ASP A 82 4.54 -2.12 6.71
CA ASP A 82 4.72 -3.31 7.56
C ASP A 82 3.37 -3.93 7.99
N PHE A 83 2.67 -4.58 7.07
CA PHE A 83 1.30 -5.04 7.30
C PHE A 83 1.21 -6.11 8.38
N ASN A 84 2.25 -6.94 8.51
CA ASN A 84 2.31 -8.03 9.46
C ASN A 84 2.90 -7.64 10.84
N GLY A 85 3.60 -6.51 10.93
CA GLY A 85 4.20 -5.99 12.16
C GLY A 85 5.56 -6.58 12.52
N ASP A 86 6.30 -7.15 11.56
CA ASP A 86 7.62 -7.75 11.76
C ASP A 86 8.78 -6.76 11.61
N GLY A 87 8.48 -5.49 11.30
CA GLY A 87 9.45 -4.42 11.10
C GLY A 87 10.06 -4.39 9.69
N VAL A 88 9.56 -5.20 8.77
CA VAL A 88 9.97 -5.22 7.36
C VAL A 88 8.84 -4.66 6.49
N GLU A 89 9.19 -3.92 5.45
CA GLU A 89 8.20 -3.38 4.51
C GLU A 89 7.65 -4.49 3.61
N ASP A 90 6.32 -4.57 3.58
CA ASP A 90 5.53 -5.41 2.69
C ASP A 90 4.89 -4.54 1.60
N PHE A 91 4.34 -5.17 0.54
CA PHE A 91 3.47 -4.47 -0.40
C PHE A 91 2.27 -5.29 -0.83
N ALA A 92 1.21 -4.58 -1.21
CA ALA A 92 -0.03 -5.12 -1.71
C ALA A 92 -0.41 -4.43 -3.00
N VAL A 93 -0.90 -5.21 -3.95
CA VAL A 93 -1.43 -4.72 -5.22
C VAL A 93 -2.74 -5.39 -5.56
N VAL A 94 -3.59 -4.65 -6.24
CA VAL A 94 -4.76 -5.21 -6.90
C VAL A 94 -4.45 -5.49 -8.36
N VAL A 95 -4.82 -6.68 -8.81
CA VAL A 95 -4.72 -7.11 -10.20
C VAL A 95 -6.10 -7.48 -10.74
N ILE A 96 -6.26 -7.44 -12.06
CA ILE A 96 -7.52 -7.75 -12.75
C ILE A 96 -7.33 -8.96 -13.66
N GLU A 97 -8.18 -9.97 -13.47
CA GLU A 97 -8.27 -11.16 -14.30
C GLU A 97 -8.93 -10.81 -15.64
N ARG A 98 -8.16 -10.89 -16.71
CA ARG A 98 -8.54 -10.41 -18.05
C ARG A 98 -9.74 -11.14 -18.65
N SER A 99 -9.94 -12.41 -18.27
CA SER A 99 -10.97 -13.29 -18.82
C SER A 99 -12.36 -13.06 -18.21
N LYS A 100 -12.47 -12.30 -17.11
CA LYS A 100 -13.72 -12.09 -16.37
C LYS A 100 -14.25 -10.67 -16.54
N GLN A 101 -15.56 -10.57 -16.68
CA GLN A 101 -16.28 -9.29 -16.82
C GLN A 101 -16.73 -8.72 -15.47
N GLU A 102 -17.02 -9.58 -14.50
CA GLU A 102 -17.48 -9.24 -13.16
C GLU A 102 -16.62 -9.97 -12.12
N ASN A 103 -16.53 -9.42 -10.91
CA ASN A 103 -15.74 -9.98 -9.81
C ASN A 103 -14.32 -10.37 -10.26
N ASN A 104 -13.73 -9.53 -11.11
CA ASN A 104 -12.48 -9.83 -11.81
C ASN A 104 -11.26 -9.26 -11.10
N PHE A 105 -11.42 -8.63 -9.94
CA PHE A 105 -10.30 -8.14 -9.15
C PHE A 105 -9.73 -9.25 -8.27
N ALA A 106 -8.44 -9.15 -7.99
CA ALA A 106 -7.74 -9.96 -7.01
C ALA A 106 -6.78 -9.09 -6.20
N LEU A 107 -6.81 -9.22 -4.87
CA LEU A 107 -5.81 -8.65 -3.98
C LEU A 107 -4.65 -9.62 -3.85
N VAL A 108 -3.43 -9.13 -4.05
CA VAL A 108 -2.18 -9.89 -3.90
C VAL A 108 -1.28 -9.16 -2.91
N VAL A 109 -0.77 -9.87 -1.90
CA VAL A 109 0.11 -9.31 -0.87
C VAL A 109 1.41 -10.09 -0.84
N PHE A 110 2.53 -9.37 -0.81
CA PHE A 110 3.87 -9.92 -0.71
C PHE A 110 4.51 -9.42 0.57
N ASN A 111 5.05 -10.34 1.37
CA ASN A 111 5.80 -9.96 2.55
C ASN A 111 7.29 -9.80 2.24
N GLY A 112 7.89 -8.76 2.79
CA GLY A 112 9.32 -8.55 2.73
C GLY A 112 10.10 -9.57 3.57
N PRO A 113 11.45 -9.54 3.53
CA PRO A 113 12.29 -8.64 2.74
C PRO A 113 12.50 -9.13 1.30
N PHE A 114 12.52 -8.22 0.34
CA PHE A 114 12.72 -8.53 -1.08
C PHE A 114 14.20 -8.55 -1.48
N LYS A 115 14.93 -9.57 -1.03
CA LYS A 115 16.36 -9.75 -1.38
C LYS A 115 16.58 -10.34 -2.78
N SER A 116 15.52 -10.83 -3.41
CA SER A 116 15.53 -11.41 -4.75
C SER A 116 14.34 -10.85 -5.54
N GLU A 117 14.41 -10.94 -6.88
CA GLU A 117 13.31 -10.55 -7.75
C GLU A 117 12.19 -11.60 -7.82
N THR A 118 12.33 -12.72 -7.10
CA THR A 118 11.31 -13.77 -6.99
C THR A 118 10.79 -13.81 -5.55
N ALA A 119 9.47 -13.68 -5.40
CA ALA A 119 8.76 -13.94 -4.16
C ALA A 119 7.38 -14.54 -4.49
N SER A 120 6.92 -15.46 -3.66
CA SER A 120 5.53 -15.92 -3.72
C SER A 120 4.64 -14.97 -2.91
N PRO A 121 3.39 -14.72 -3.34
CA PRO A 121 2.45 -13.97 -2.51
C PRO A 121 2.26 -14.64 -1.14
N ALA A 122 2.28 -13.83 -0.08
CA ALA A 122 1.89 -14.24 1.26
C ALA A 122 0.35 -14.39 1.39
N PHE A 123 -0.40 -13.71 0.53
CA PHE A 123 -1.84 -13.82 0.43
C PHE A 123 -2.32 -13.46 -0.98
N MET A 124 -3.38 -14.14 -1.41
CA MET A 124 -4.10 -13.80 -2.63
C MET A 124 -5.58 -14.12 -2.45
N GLN A 125 -6.44 -13.16 -2.79
CA GLN A 125 -7.89 -13.35 -2.83
C GLN A 125 -8.40 -12.86 -4.18
N SER A 126 -8.94 -13.76 -5.00
CA SER A 126 -9.59 -13.44 -6.28
C SER A 126 -11.12 -13.42 -6.13
N GLY A 127 -11.81 -13.06 -7.21
CA GLY A 127 -13.28 -13.03 -7.22
C GLY A 127 -13.85 -11.80 -6.52
N LEU A 128 -13.11 -10.69 -6.48
CA LEU A 128 -13.51 -9.46 -5.80
C LEU A 128 -14.12 -8.46 -6.78
N ASP A 129 -15.03 -7.62 -6.30
CA ASP A 129 -15.45 -6.38 -6.96
C ASP A 129 -14.95 -5.18 -6.15
N LEU A 130 -13.90 -4.51 -6.65
CA LEU A 130 -13.22 -3.45 -5.93
C LEU A 130 -13.49 -2.06 -6.50
N LYS A 131 -14.49 -1.91 -7.37
CA LYS A 131 -14.96 -0.59 -7.80
C LYS A 131 -15.36 0.24 -6.58
N TYR A 132 -14.96 1.51 -6.59
CA TYR A 132 -15.15 2.47 -5.50
C TYR A 132 -14.47 2.07 -4.17
N GLN A 133 -13.50 1.16 -4.22
CA GLN A 133 -12.75 0.70 -3.05
C GLN A 133 -11.26 0.97 -3.21
N GLY A 134 -10.56 1.09 -2.08
CA GLY A 134 -9.13 1.30 -2.03
C GLY A 134 -8.45 0.49 -0.93
N LEU A 135 -7.13 0.39 -1.03
CA LEU A 135 -6.24 -0.11 -0.01
C LEU A 135 -5.81 1.03 0.91
N PHE A 136 -5.89 0.77 2.22
CA PHE A 136 -5.54 1.74 3.26
C PHE A 136 -4.62 1.11 4.28
N TYR A 137 -3.56 1.83 4.65
CA TYR A 137 -2.63 1.44 5.70
C TYR A 137 -2.13 2.67 6.45
N GLY A 138 -2.04 2.58 7.78
CA GLY A 138 -1.55 3.68 8.61
C GLY A 138 -2.66 4.55 9.26
N PRO A 139 -2.29 5.75 9.75
CA PRO A 139 -3.21 6.68 10.39
C PRO A 139 -4.39 7.07 9.48
N PRO A 140 -5.56 7.46 10.03
CA PRO A 140 -5.86 7.74 11.43
C PRO A 140 -6.28 6.51 12.24
N ARG A 141 -6.23 5.30 11.66
CA ARG A 141 -6.56 4.06 12.39
C ARG A 141 -5.66 3.87 13.62
N PRO A 142 -6.12 3.21 14.69
CA PRO A 142 -5.28 2.92 15.84
C PRO A 142 -4.20 1.88 15.48
N LYS A 143 -3.08 1.90 16.21
CA LYS A 143 -2.08 0.83 16.16
C LYS A 143 -2.61 -0.45 16.82
N PRO A 144 -2.14 -1.64 16.42
CA PRO A 144 -1.23 -1.89 15.29
C PRO A 144 -1.94 -1.63 13.96
N TYR A 145 -1.24 -1.02 13.01
CA TYR A 145 -1.79 -0.81 11.68
C TYR A 145 -1.99 -2.14 10.97
N ARG A 146 -3.05 -2.21 10.18
CA ARG A 146 -3.39 -3.35 9.35
C ARG A 146 -3.79 -2.85 7.98
N LEU A 147 -3.43 -3.61 6.95
CA LEU A 147 -3.90 -3.35 5.61
C LEU A 147 -5.41 -3.56 5.59
N LEU A 148 -6.13 -2.55 5.11
CA LEU A 148 -7.57 -2.56 4.97
C LEU A 148 -7.92 -2.39 3.49
N LEU A 149 -8.96 -3.10 3.08
CA LEU A 149 -9.60 -2.93 1.79
C LEU A 149 -11.05 -2.52 2.03
N GLY A 150 -11.48 -1.39 1.48
CA GLY A 150 -12.84 -0.90 1.71
C GLY A 150 -13.16 0.37 0.94
N ARG A 151 -14.33 0.95 1.21
CA ARG A 151 -14.75 2.22 0.61
C ARG A 151 -14.11 3.41 1.34
N PHE A 152 -13.88 4.50 0.62
CA PHE A 152 -13.17 5.70 1.10
C PHE A 152 -13.84 6.38 2.30
N GLU A 153 -15.17 6.52 2.26
CA GLU A 153 -15.95 7.19 3.30
C GLU A 153 -16.82 6.19 4.09
N SER A 154 -16.27 5.01 4.41
CA SER A 154 -17.01 3.99 5.14
C SER A 154 -16.20 3.32 6.23
N ASP A 155 -16.90 2.96 7.32
CA ASP A 155 -16.39 2.03 8.33
C ASP A 155 -16.50 0.56 7.88
N SER A 156 -17.16 0.31 6.74
CA SER A 156 -17.22 -1.02 6.11
C SER A 156 -15.96 -1.31 5.30
N GLY A 157 -15.32 -2.43 5.58
CA GLY A 157 -14.21 -2.95 4.80
C GLY A 157 -13.74 -4.28 5.40
N VAL A 158 -12.80 -4.90 4.72
CA VAL A 158 -12.12 -6.09 5.23
C VAL A 158 -10.71 -5.72 5.69
N VAL A 159 -10.34 -6.21 6.86
CA VAL A 159 -9.01 -6.05 7.44
C VAL A 159 -8.21 -7.31 7.20
N LEU A 160 -6.99 -7.17 6.69
CA LEU A 160 -6.05 -8.27 6.59
C LEU A 160 -5.36 -8.48 7.95
N ILE A 161 -5.70 -9.60 8.58
CA ILE A 161 -5.14 -10.00 9.88
C ILE A 161 -4.03 -11.03 9.64
N PRO A 162 -2.80 -10.80 10.15
CA PRO A 162 -1.74 -11.79 10.08
C PRO A 162 -2.17 -13.12 10.68
N HIS A 163 -1.94 -14.21 9.95
CA HIS A 163 -2.32 -15.56 10.35
C HIS A 163 -1.33 -16.59 9.77
N GLY A 164 -0.57 -17.24 10.66
CA GLY A 164 0.51 -18.13 10.24
C GLY A 164 1.60 -17.36 9.48
N ARG A 165 1.88 -17.76 8.24
CA ARG A 165 2.85 -17.08 7.34
C ARG A 165 2.18 -16.14 6.33
N GLY A 166 0.88 -15.88 6.46
CA GLY A 166 0.10 -15.07 5.52
C GLY A 166 -0.97 -14.28 6.25
N TYR A 167 -2.14 -14.15 5.63
CA TYR A 167 -3.23 -13.33 6.14
C TYR A 167 -4.57 -14.08 6.09
N LYS A 168 -5.52 -13.62 6.91
CA LYS A 168 -6.94 -13.91 6.77
C LYS A 168 -7.70 -12.59 6.69
N LEU A 169 -8.83 -12.58 5.99
CA LEU A 169 -9.76 -11.46 6.02
C LEU A 169 -10.60 -11.51 7.29
N SER A 170 -10.85 -10.35 7.87
CA SER A 170 -11.83 -10.12 8.93
C SER A 170 -12.70 -8.94 8.52
N ASP A 171 -14.01 -9.12 8.64
CA ASP A 171 -14.96 -7.99 8.65
C ASP A 171 -14.83 -7.19 9.96
#